data_AF-A0A7R8CJG6-F1
#
_entry.id   AF-A0A7R8CJG6-F1
#
_cell.length_a   1.000
_cell.length_b   1.000
_cell.length_c   1.000
_cell.angle_alpha   90.00
_cell.angle_beta   90.00
_cell.angle_gamma   90.00
#
_symmetry.space_group_name_H-M   'P 1'
#
loop_
_entity.id
_entity.type
_entity.pdbx_description
1 polymer ?
#
loop_
_entity_poly.entity_id
_entity_poly.type
_entity_poly.pdbx_seq_one_letter_code
_entity_poly.pdbx_strand_id
1 'polypeptide(L)'
;MRITPWIEEQSSFSSKLTLQITLVSVDDNHDRNCVRCKECCLNYGLWLKFQNALFILVHDMLFDTCVTICIIANTAFLAAEHHGMSNDLKHVLNIGNKVFTSFFTLEAILKLIALSKEYFESGWNIFDLIIVFASLLDLSVESVNGISVLRGMRLMRVLKLAQSWTTMKVLLSIIISTLGALGNLTFLLIIVIYIFAVLGMQLFGKTYTPENFYPDEVPRWNFTDFFHSFMMIFRILCGEWIEPLWDCMRAEAKVVK
;
A
#
# COMPACT_ATOMS: atom_id res chain seq x y z
N MET A 1 -19.36 -8.79 -28.71
CA MET A 1 -19.54 -7.49 -28.05
C MET A 1 -18.18 -6.82 -27.98
N ARG A 2 -18.03 -5.64 -28.59
CA ARG A 2 -16.76 -5.06 -29.06
C ARG A 2 -16.05 -4.30 -27.92
N ILE A 3 -14.98 -4.88 -27.35
CA ILE A 3 -14.16 -4.27 -26.27
C ILE A 3 -13.00 -3.43 -26.83
N THR A 4 -12.76 -3.49 -28.15
CA THR A 4 -11.63 -2.85 -28.83
C THR A 4 -11.68 -1.32 -29.04
N PRO A 5 -12.83 -0.60 -29.05
CA PRO A 5 -12.81 0.84 -29.39
C PRO A 5 -12.03 1.70 -28.39
N TRP A 6 -12.08 1.36 -27.09
CA TRP A 6 -11.54 2.21 -26.03
C TRP A 6 -10.01 2.19 -25.92
N ILE A 7 -9.34 1.10 -26.31
CA ILE A 7 -7.88 0.98 -26.24
C ILE A 7 -7.22 1.69 -27.43
N GLU A 8 -7.83 1.62 -28.61
CA GLU A 8 -7.42 2.42 -29.78
C GLU A 8 -7.67 3.90 -29.54
N GLU A 9 -8.76 4.26 -28.87
CA GLU A 9 -9.06 5.66 -28.55
C GLU A 9 -8.10 6.24 -27.51
N GLN A 10 -7.62 5.44 -26.54
CA GLN A 10 -6.66 5.89 -25.52
C GLN A 10 -5.22 6.01 -26.05
N SER A 11 -4.80 5.11 -26.95
CA SER A 11 -3.50 5.21 -27.64
C SER A 11 -3.49 6.32 -28.70
N SER A 12 -4.61 6.52 -29.42
CA SER A 12 -4.83 7.65 -30.34
C SER A 12 -4.91 8.99 -29.59
N PHE A 13 -5.52 9.03 -28.41
CA PHE A 13 -5.55 10.21 -27.56
C PHE A 13 -4.16 10.53 -27.00
N SER A 14 -3.41 9.53 -26.52
CA SER A 14 -2.03 9.72 -26.04
C SER A 14 -1.12 10.25 -27.15
N SER A 15 -1.16 9.66 -28.35
CA SER A 15 -0.36 10.12 -29.49
C SER A 15 -0.80 11.48 -30.05
N LYS A 16 -2.10 11.80 -30.04
CA LYS A 16 -2.61 13.15 -30.35
C LYS A 16 -2.22 14.17 -29.29
N LEU A 17 -2.20 13.80 -28.02
CA LEU A 17 -1.74 14.65 -26.92
C LEU A 17 -0.24 14.91 -27.04
N THR A 18 0.57 13.88 -27.34
CA THR A 18 2.01 14.02 -27.61
C THR A 18 2.26 14.94 -28.80
N LEU A 19 1.53 14.77 -29.92
CA LEU A 19 1.65 15.65 -31.09
C LEU A 19 1.23 17.09 -30.79
N GLN A 20 0.15 17.29 -30.03
CA GLN A 20 -0.32 18.61 -29.62
C GLN A 20 0.61 19.29 -28.61
N ILE A 21 1.29 18.52 -27.75
CA ILE A 21 2.36 19.00 -26.86
C ILE A 21 3.58 19.45 -27.69
N THR A 22 3.98 18.73 -28.74
CA THR A 22 5.08 19.16 -29.63
C THR A 22 4.77 20.39 -30.48
N LEU A 23 3.50 20.66 -30.82
CA LEU A 23 3.15 21.85 -31.60
C LEU A 23 2.96 23.11 -30.75
N VAL A 24 2.68 22.96 -29.45
CA VAL A 24 2.55 24.07 -28.50
C VAL A 24 3.91 24.47 -27.88
N SER A 25 4.93 23.64 -28.00
CA SER A 25 6.21 23.81 -27.29
C SER A 25 7.16 24.88 -27.85
N VAL A 26 6.72 25.81 -28.70
CA VAL A 26 7.63 26.84 -29.24
C VAL A 26 7.61 28.16 -28.45
N ASP A 27 6.56 28.56 -27.73
CA ASP A 27 6.57 29.89 -27.09
C ASP A 27 5.97 30.07 -25.67
N ASP A 28 5.32 29.08 -25.05
CA ASP A 28 4.81 29.26 -23.66
C ASP A 28 5.57 28.39 -22.65
N ASN A 29 6.52 29.00 -21.91
CA ASN A 29 7.07 28.42 -20.69
C ASN A 29 5.96 28.38 -19.61
N HIS A 30 5.14 27.34 -19.65
CA HIS A 30 4.06 27.17 -18.68
C HIS A 30 4.64 27.07 -17.25
N ASP A 31 4.29 28.04 -16.41
CA ASP A 31 4.78 28.14 -15.04
C ASP A 31 3.86 27.37 -14.09
N ARG A 32 4.37 26.23 -13.59
CA ARG A 32 3.68 25.34 -12.63
C ARG A 32 3.92 25.75 -11.17
N ASN A 33 4.70 26.80 -10.94
CA ASN A 33 5.09 27.24 -9.61
C ASN A 33 4.15 28.31 -9.03
N CYS A 34 4.31 28.66 -7.75
CA CYS A 34 3.50 29.71 -7.12
C CYS A 34 3.89 31.10 -7.63
N VAL A 35 2.93 32.04 -7.66
CA VAL A 35 3.16 33.45 -8.04
C VAL A 35 4.31 34.10 -7.25
N ARG A 36 4.46 33.74 -5.96
CA ARG A 36 5.55 34.23 -5.08
C ARG A 36 6.93 33.61 -5.39
N CYS A 37 7.01 32.50 -6.12
CA CYS A 37 8.29 31.86 -6.45
C CYS A 37 9.12 32.72 -7.42
N LYS A 38 8.45 33.50 -8.28
CA LYS A 38 9.09 34.44 -9.19
C LYS A 38 9.86 35.56 -8.47
N GLU A 39 9.44 35.90 -7.25
CA GLU A 39 10.03 36.95 -6.42
C GLU A 39 11.11 36.42 -5.45
N CYS A 40 11.01 35.15 -5.02
CA CYS A 40 11.94 34.57 -4.04
C CYS A 40 13.21 33.95 -4.65
N CYS A 41 13.20 33.57 -5.93
CA CYS A 41 14.31 32.81 -6.52
C CYS A 41 15.25 33.69 -7.36
N LEU A 42 16.53 33.71 -6.98
CA LEU A 42 17.61 34.22 -7.84
C LEU A 42 17.71 33.32 -9.10
N ASN A 43 17.58 33.90 -10.30
CA ASN A 43 17.59 33.20 -11.61
C ASN A 43 16.39 32.28 -11.93
N TYR A 44 15.17 32.75 -11.66
CA TYR A 44 13.92 32.05 -11.99
C TYR A 44 13.79 31.57 -13.45
N GLY A 45 14.29 32.35 -14.42
CA GLY A 45 14.21 31.98 -15.84
C GLY A 45 15.04 30.73 -16.21
N LEU A 46 16.17 30.51 -15.55
CA LEU A 46 17.01 29.32 -15.77
C LEU A 46 16.40 28.09 -15.10
N TRP A 47 15.84 28.27 -13.90
CA TRP A 47 15.06 27.25 -13.19
C TRP A 47 13.84 26.79 -13.99
N LEU A 48 13.08 27.73 -14.57
CA LEU A 48 11.89 27.40 -15.36
C LEU A 48 12.23 26.59 -16.62
N LYS A 49 13.34 26.91 -17.30
CA LYS A 49 13.84 26.11 -18.43
C LYS A 49 14.25 24.70 -17.99
N PHE A 50 14.92 24.59 -16.85
CA PHE A 50 15.29 23.29 -16.27
C PHE A 50 14.05 22.47 -15.89
N GLN A 51 13.06 23.08 -15.25
CA GLN A 51 11.80 22.46 -14.88
C GLN A 51 11.01 21.97 -16.11
N ASN A 52 10.97 22.76 -17.18
CA ASN A 52 10.31 22.37 -18.43
C ASN A 52 11.06 21.22 -19.14
N ALA A 53 12.39 21.22 -19.13
CA ALA A 53 13.17 20.10 -19.65
C ALA A 53 12.92 18.80 -18.85
N LEU A 54 12.87 18.90 -17.51
CA LEU A 54 12.52 17.76 -16.65
C LEU A 54 11.09 17.28 -16.87
N PHE A 55 10.14 18.18 -17.09
CA PHE A 55 8.76 17.81 -17.38
C PHE A 55 8.66 16.98 -18.67
N ILE A 56 9.37 17.38 -19.73
CA ILE A 56 9.44 16.60 -20.98
C ILE A 56 10.06 15.22 -20.71
N LEU A 57 11.13 15.15 -19.93
CA LEU A 57 11.80 13.88 -19.58
C LEU A 57 10.88 12.93 -18.79
N VAL A 58 10.18 13.45 -17.78
CA VAL A 58 9.33 12.66 -16.88
C VAL A 58 8.08 12.13 -17.59
N HIS A 59 7.57 12.85 -18.59
CA HIS A 59 6.43 12.43 -19.41
C HIS A 59 6.82 11.55 -20.61
N ASP A 60 8.10 11.23 -20.77
CA ASP A 60 8.54 10.38 -21.86
C ASP A 60 8.18 8.90 -21.64
N MET A 61 7.72 8.24 -22.70
CA MET A 61 7.27 6.84 -22.66
C MET A 61 8.39 5.88 -22.23
N LEU A 62 9.66 6.20 -22.56
CA LEU A 62 10.80 5.39 -22.17
C LEU A 62 11.08 5.50 -20.67
N PHE A 63 10.88 6.68 -20.08
CA PHE A 63 11.02 6.89 -18.64
C PHE A 63 10.01 6.03 -17.87
N ASP A 64 8.74 6.09 -18.24
CA ASP A 64 7.69 5.28 -17.61
C ASP A 64 7.92 3.77 -17.79
N THR A 65 8.40 3.35 -18.96
CA THR A 65 8.76 1.95 -19.23
C THR A 65 9.94 1.50 -18.37
N CYS A 66 10.97 2.34 -18.23
CA CYS A 66 12.14 2.08 -17.39
C CYS A 66 11.74 1.91 -15.92
N VAL A 67 10.93 2.83 -15.39
CA VAL A 67 10.39 2.74 -14.03
C VAL A 67 9.61 1.44 -13.83
N THR A 68 8.74 1.09 -14.78
CA THR A 68 7.96 -0.16 -14.73
C THR A 68 8.86 -1.40 -14.70
N ILE A 69 9.88 -1.47 -15.58
CA ILE A 69 10.86 -2.57 -15.59
C ILE A 69 11.60 -2.65 -14.25
N CYS A 70 12.01 -1.52 -13.68
CA CYS A 70 12.66 -1.48 -12.37
C CYS A 70 11.75 -2.00 -11.24
N ILE A 71 10.45 -1.73 -11.29
CA ILE A 71 9.49 -2.27 -10.29
C ILE A 71 9.37 -3.79 -10.44
N ILE A 72 9.26 -4.31 -11.66
CA ILE A 72 9.19 -5.76 -11.91
C ILE A 72 10.46 -6.44 -11.42
N ALA A 73 11.63 -5.89 -11.77
CA ALA A 73 12.92 -6.38 -11.33
C ALA A 73 13.03 -6.39 -9.80
N ASN A 74 12.63 -5.31 -9.13
CA ASN A 74 12.62 -5.28 -7.66
C ASN A 74 11.70 -6.35 -7.05
N THR A 75 10.52 -6.55 -7.63
CA THR A 75 9.56 -7.56 -7.16
C THR A 75 10.15 -8.96 -7.30
N ALA A 76 10.86 -9.25 -8.40
CA ALA A 76 11.54 -10.51 -8.60
C ALA A 76 12.66 -10.74 -7.56
N PHE A 77 13.43 -9.70 -7.22
CA PHE A 77 14.44 -9.78 -6.16
C PHE A 77 13.82 -10.08 -4.79
N LEU A 78 12.67 -9.48 -4.50
CA LEU A 78 11.94 -9.72 -3.25
C LEU A 78 11.36 -11.13 -3.19
N ALA A 79 10.87 -11.66 -4.31
CA ALA A 79 10.37 -13.02 -4.42
C ALA A 79 11.48 -14.09 -4.35
N ALA A 80 12.74 -13.73 -4.63
CA ALA A 80 13.88 -14.63 -4.53
C ALA A 80 14.33 -14.88 -3.07
N GLU A 81 13.85 -14.10 -2.10
CA GLU A 81 14.18 -14.27 -0.68
C GLU A 81 13.58 -15.56 -0.12
N HIS A 82 14.40 -16.44 0.46
CA HIS A 82 13.96 -17.71 1.02
C HIS A 82 14.72 -18.09 2.30
N HIS A 83 14.09 -18.94 3.12
CA HIS A 83 14.69 -19.44 4.35
C HIS A 83 15.90 -20.36 4.03
N GLY A 84 16.96 -20.27 4.83
CA GLY A 84 18.17 -21.08 4.64
C GLY A 84 19.11 -20.64 3.50
N MET A 85 18.93 -19.43 2.97
CA MET A 85 19.76 -18.87 1.90
C MET A 85 21.23 -18.63 2.31
N SER A 86 22.15 -18.83 1.37
CA SER A 86 23.58 -18.51 1.52
C SER A 86 23.81 -17.02 1.83
N ASN A 87 24.90 -16.74 2.55
CA ASN A 87 25.22 -15.36 2.96
C ASN A 87 25.51 -14.45 1.76
N ASP A 88 26.09 -15.00 0.69
CA ASP A 88 26.39 -14.24 -0.54
C ASP A 88 25.11 -13.75 -1.22
N LEU A 89 24.11 -14.63 -1.36
CA LEU A 89 22.85 -14.28 -1.99
C LEU A 89 22.08 -13.23 -1.16
N LYS A 90 22.07 -13.37 0.18
CA LYS A 90 21.52 -12.33 1.08
C LYS A 90 22.21 -10.98 0.88
N HIS A 91 23.53 -10.96 0.72
CA HIS A 91 24.28 -9.73 0.51
C HIS A 91 23.91 -9.07 -0.83
N VAL A 92 23.79 -9.85 -1.91
CA VAL A 92 23.35 -9.38 -3.22
C VAL A 92 21.93 -8.81 -3.16
N LEU A 93 20.99 -9.50 -2.50
CA LEU A 93 19.62 -9.01 -2.32
C LEU A 93 19.59 -7.70 -1.53
N ASN A 94 20.43 -7.56 -0.48
CA ASN A 94 20.47 -6.33 0.30
C ASN A 94 21.02 -5.14 -0.52
N ILE A 95 22.10 -5.36 -1.30
CA ILE A 95 22.62 -4.34 -2.22
C ILE A 95 21.53 -3.95 -3.23
N GLY A 96 20.87 -4.94 -3.84
CA GLY A 96 19.80 -4.71 -4.80
C GLY A 96 18.68 -3.84 -4.21
N ASN A 97 18.23 -4.14 -2.99
CA ASN A 97 17.22 -3.35 -2.30
C ASN A 97 17.63 -1.88 -2.10
N LYS A 98 18.90 -1.62 -1.76
CA LYS A 98 19.43 -0.25 -1.63
C LYS A 98 19.44 0.48 -2.99
N VAL A 99 19.86 -0.21 -4.05
CA VAL A 99 19.87 0.35 -5.42
C VAL A 99 18.45 0.71 -5.88
N PHE A 100 17.49 -0.21 -5.72
CA PHE A 100 16.09 0.05 -6.11
C PHE A 100 15.47 1.20 -5.31
N THR A 101 15.71 1.26 -4.00
CA THR A 101 15.20 2.36 -3.17
C THR A 101 15.82 3.70 -3.60
N SER A 102 17.12 3.74 -3.92
CA SER A 102 17.77 4.94 -4.45
C SER A 102 17.16 5.36 -5.79
N PHE A 103 16.92 4.41 -6.71
CA PHE A 103 16.30 4.68 -8.01
C PHE A 103 14.89 5.29 -7.86
N PHE A 104 14.02 4.70 -7.04
CA PHE A 104 12.67 5.24 -6.81
C PHE A 104 12.69 6.58 -6.07
N THR A 105 13.69 6.82 -5.21
CA THR A 105 13.86 8.12 -4.57
C THR A 105 14.22 9.20 -5.59
N LEU A 106 15.15 8.90 -6.51
CA LEU A 106 15.51 9.81 -7.59
C LEU A 106 14.33 10.08 -8.53
N GLU A 107 13.60 9.05 -8.92
CA GLU A 107 12.37 9.19 -9.73
C GLU A 107 11.36 10.13 -9.08
N ALA A 108 11.04 9.93 -7.79
CA ALA A 108 10.10 10.77 -7.07
C ALA A 108 10.58 12.23 -6.94
N ILE A 109 11.88 12.45 -6.71
CA ILE A 109 12.47 13.80 -6.67
C ILE A 109 12.36 14.48 -8.04
N LEU A 110 12.65 13.76 -9.14
CA LEU A 110 12.52 14.29 -10.49
C LEU A 110 11.07 14.69 -10.80
N LYS A 111 10.09 13.82 -10.46
CA LYS A 111 8.66 14.11 -10.59
C LYS A 111 8.22 15.30 -9.75
N LEU A 112 8.68 15.39 -8.50
CA LEU A 112 8.37 16.49 -7.60
C LEU A 112 8.85 17.83 -8.15
N ILE A 113 10.07 17.88 -8.69
CA ILE A 113 10.62 19.11 -9.30
C ILE A 113 9.89 19.46 -10.59
N ALA A 114 9.61 18.48 -11.44
CA ALA A 114 8.97 18.68 -12.74
C ALA A 114 7.52 19.19 -12.64
N LEU A 115 6.72 18.59 -11.75
CA LEU A 115 5.29 18.88 -11.60
C LEU A 115 4.98 19.92 -10.51
N SER A 116 5.85 20.10 -9.51
CA SER A 116 5.67 21.06 -8.41
C SER A 116 4.30 20.93 -7.73
N LYS A 117 3.38 21.89 -7.92
CA LYS A 117 2.03 21.87 -7.31
C LYS A 117 1.15 20.75 -7.83
N GLU A 118 1.19 20.49 -9.14
CA GLU A 118 0.39 19.46 -9.81
C GLU A 118 0.73 18.05 -9.27
N TYR A 119 1.92 17.88 -8.67
CA TYR A 119 2.31 16.63 -8.01
C TYR A 119 1.33 16.25 -6.91
N PHE A 120 0.86 17.22 -6.12
CA PHE A 120 -0.01 16.98 -4.96
C PHE A 120 -1.50 16.91 -5.32
N GLU A 121 -1.89 17.24 -6.55
CA GLU A 121 -3.26 17.07 -7.03
C GLU A 121 -3.54 15.61 -7.42
N SER A 122 -2.51 14.88 -7.84
CA SER A 122 -2.60 13.46 -8.19
C SER A 122 -2.41 12.56 -6.98
N GLY A 123 -3.47 11.87 -6.55
CA GLY A 123 -3.40 10.89 -5.45
C GLY A 123 -2.39 9.77 -5.69
N TRP A 124 -2.11 9.40 -6.95
CA TRP A 124 -1.12 8.39 -7.30
C TRP A 124 0.32 8.85 -7.05
N ASN A 125 0.60 10.13 -7.30
CA ASN A 125 1.92 10.73 -7.03
C ASN A 125 2.14 10.88 -5.51
N ILE A 126 1.09 11.22 -4.76
CA ILE A 126 1.14 11.24 -3.29
C ILE A 126 1.42 9.83 -2.74
N PHE A 127 0.72 8.82 -3.26
CA PHE A 127 0.94 7.42 -2.87
C PHE A 127 2.38 6.97 -3.16
N ASP A 128 2.94 7.35 -4.31
CA ASP A 128 4.33 7.07 -4.64
C ASP A 128 5.31 7.72 -3.64
N LEU A 129 5.04 8.99 -3.28
CA LEU A 129 5.86 9.71 -2.29
C LEU A 129 5.84 9.02 -0.91
N ILE A 130 4.68 8.50 -0.50
CA ILE A 130 4.53 7.72 0.74
C ILE A 130 5.39 6.46 0.70
N ILE A 131 5.39 5.73 -0.43
CA ILE A 131 6.21 4.52 -0.59
C ILE A 131 7.70 4.84 -0.51
N VAL A 132 8.15 5.91 -1.16
CA VAL A 132 9.54 6.35 -1.12
C VAL A 132 9.94 6.74 0.29
N PHE A 133 9.11 7.52 0.98
CA PHE A 133 9.35 7.91 2.36
C PHE A 133 9.44 6.69 3.30
N ALA A 134 8.48 5.76 3.20
CA ALA A 134 8.51 4.51 3.97
C ALA A 134 9.79 3.70 3.69
N SER A 135 10.25 3.66 2.44
CA SER A 135 11.47 2.96 2.06
C SER A 135 12.74 3.63 2.61
N LEU A 136 12.77 4.96 2.73
CA LEU A 136 13.87 5.69 3.38
C LEU A 136 13.88 5.48 4.89
N LEU A 137 12.69 5.43 5.52
CA LEU A 137 12.57 5.09 6.93
C LEU A 137 13.08 3.68 7.22
N ASP A 138 12.74 2.70 6.38
CA ASP A 138 13.25 1.33 6.51
C ASP A 138 14.78 1.26 6.47
N LEU A 139 15.43 1.97 5.53
CA LEU A 139 16.89 2.06 5.47
C LEU A 139 17.51 2.74 6.70
N SER A 140 16.84 3.77 7.24
CA SER A 140 17.32 4.50 8.43
C SER A 140 17.25 3.62 9.69
N VAL A 141 16.18 2.84 9.82
CA VAL A 141 15.91 1.97 10.97
C VAL A 141 16.65 0.64 10.88
N GLU A 142 17.21 0.25 9.73
CA GLU A 142 18.10 -0.92 9.61
C GLU A 142 19.30 -0.86 10.60
N SER A 143 19.68 0.35 11.03
CA SER A 143 20.69 0.59 12.07
C SER A 143 20.24 0.24 13.50
N VAL A 144 18.93 0.14 13.74
CA VAL A 144 18.31 -0.12 15.04
C VAL A 144 17.64 -1.49 15.02
N ASN A 145 18.32 -2.51 15.53
CA ASN A 145 17.77 -3.86 15.63
C ASN A 145 16.46 -3.86 16.45
N GLY A 146 15.31 -4.08 15.82
CA GLY A 146 14.06 -4.24 16.59
C GLY A 146 12.73 -4.23 15.83
N ILE A 147 12.65 -3.68 14.61
CA ILE A 147 11.36 -3.55 13.91
C ILE A 147 11.34 -4.33 12.59
N SER A 148 11.14 -5.66 12.68
CA SER A 148 11.00 -6.53 11.50
C SER A 148 9.82 -6.16 10.59
N VAL A 149 8.79 -5.47 11.12
CA VAL A 149 7.63 -5.02 10.34
C VAL A 149 8.02 -4.05 9.22
N LEU A 150 9.06 -3.23 9.42
CA LEU A 150 9.50 -2.25 8.42
C LEU A 150 10.05 -2.91 7.16
N ARG A 151 10.62 -4.11 7.27
CA ARG A 151 11.04 -4.92 6.11
C ARG A 151 9.86 -5.24 5.19
N GLY A 152 8.67 -5.44 5.76
CA GLY A 152 7.43 -5.67 5.02
C GLY A 152 6.96 -4.46 4.21
N MET A 153 7.36 -3.24 4.59
CA MET A 153 7.01 -2.01 3.83
C MET A 153 7.60 -2.01 2.42
N ARG A 154 8.68 -2.76 2.17
CA ARG A 154 9.25 -2.93 0.84
C ARG A 154 8.23 -3.50 -0.15
N LEU A 155 7.31 -4.36 0.30
CA LEU A 155 6.24 -4.93 -0.51
C LEU A 155 5.26 -3.87 -1.03
N MET A 156 5.10 -2.74 -0.33
CA MET A 156 4.23 -1.67 -0.79
C MET A 156 4.65 -1.13 -2.16
N ARG A 157 5.95 -1.21 -2.52
CA ARG A 157 6.40 -0.75 -3.83
C ARG A 157 5.92 -1.61 -4.99
N VAL A 158 5.54 -2.87 -4.75
CA VAL A 158 4.88 -3.73 -5.74
C VAL A 158 3.54 -3.13 -6.16
N LEU A 159 2.87 -2.39 -5.27
CA LEU A 159 1.63 -1.67 -5.59
C LEU A 159 1.85 -0.56 -6.63
N LYS A 160 3.08 -0.11 -6.89
CA LYS A 160 3.39 0.79 -8.01
C LYS A 160 3.06 0.14 -9.37
N LEU A 161 3.11 -1.19 -9.49
CA LEU A 161 2.65 -1.90 -10.72
C LEU A 161 1.16 -1.68 -11.00
N ALA A 162 0.36 -1.45 -9.96
CA ALA A 162 -1.02 -1.09 -10.16
C ALA A 162 -1.16 0.23 -10.92
N GLN A 163 -0.15 1.11 -10.87
CA GLN A 163 -0.13 2.36 -11.62
C GLN A 163 0.25 2.19 -13.09
N SER A 164 0.93 1.11 -13.48
CA SER A 164 1.23 0.86 -14.89
C SER A 164 0.06 0.18 -15.61
N TRP A 165 -0.78 -0.57 -14.89
CA TRP A 165 -1.85 -1.37 -15.49
C TRP A 165 -3.22 -0.75 -15.28
N THR A 166 -3.81 -0.24 -16.36
CA THR A 166 -5.13 0.42 -16.34
C THR A 166 -6.21 -0.42 -15.66
N THR A 167 -6.23 -1.74 -15.90
CA THR A 167 -7.17 -2.66 -15.25
C THR A 167 -7.02 -2.65 -13.73
N MET A 168 -5.80 -2.67 -13.22
CA MET A 168 -5.54 -2.68 -11.78
C MET A 168 -5.92 -1.35 -11.12
N LYS A 169 -5.68 -0.21 -11.80
CA LYS A 169 -6.17 1.10 -11.35
C LYS A 169 -7.69 1.12 -11.19
N VAL A 170 -8.40 0.60 -12.19
CA VAL A 170 -9.87 0.55 -12.18
C VAL A 170 -10.36 -0.34 -11.04
N LEU A 171 -9.77 -1.52 -10.87
CA LEU A 171 -10.11 -2.43 -9.77
C LEU A 171 -9.91 -1.77 -8.40
N LEU A 172 -8.76 -1.14 -8.15
CA LEU A 172 -8.50 -0.42 -6.90
C LEU A 172 -9.47 0.74 -6.68
N SER A 173 -9.80 1.49 -7.74
CA SER A 173 -10.80 2.57 -7.66
C SER A 173 -12.18 2.05 -7.27
N ILE A 174 -12.58 0.88 -7.78
CA ILE A 174 -13.85 0.23 -7.41
C ILE A 174 -13.81 -0.21 -5.95
N ILE A 175 -12.71 -0.80 -5.48
CA ILE A 175 -12.55 -1.21 -4.08
C ILE A 175 -12.69 0.01 -3.15
N ILE A 176 -12.00 1.11 -3.44
CA ILE A 176 -12.05 2.31 -2.60
C ILE A 176 -13.44 2.96 -2.65
N SER A 177 -14.06 3.02 -3.82
CA SER A 177 -15.42 3.58 -3.97
C SER A 177 -16.47 2.75 -3.23
N THR A 178 -16.37 1.43 -3.30
CA THR A 178 -17.29 0.52 -2.59
C THR A 178 -17.09 0.55 -1.09
N LEU A 179 -15.85 0.75 -0.59
CA LEU A 179 -15.60 0.98 0.83
C LEU A 179 -16.32 2.22 1.38
N GLY A 180 -16.36 3.31 0.60
CA GLY A 180 -17.14 4.49 0.98
C GLY A 180 -18.64 4.21 1.04
N ALA A 181 -19.18 3.49 0.05
CA ALA A 181 -20.60 3.13 0.00
C ALA A 181 -21.02 2.15 1.12
N LEU A 182 -20.13 1.21 1.48
CA LEU A 182 -20.35 0.22 2.53
C LEU A 182 -19.88 0.66 3.92
N GLY A 183 -19.39 1.90 4.05
CA GLY A 183 -18.80 2.41 5.29
C GLY A 183 -19.77 2.35 6.48
N ASN A 184 -21.02 2.77 6.29
CA ASN A 184 -22.04 2.73 7.34
C ASN A 184 -22.35 1.31 7.81
N LEU A 185 -22.44 0.36 6.89
CA LEU A 185 -22.66 -1.05 7.21
C LEU A 185 -21.46 -1.65 7.93
N THR A 186 -20.24 -1.34 7.47
CA THR A 186 -19.00 -1.80 8.10
C THR A 186 -18.87 -1.26 9.52
N PHE A 187 -19.20 0.01 9.74
CA PHE A 187 -19.17 0.62 11.07
C PHE A 187 -20.18 -0.04 12.02
N LEU A 188 -21.41 -0.29 11.55
CA LEU A 188 -22.41 -1.02 12.32
C LEU A 188 -21.93 -2.43 12.67
N LEU A 189 -21.34 -3.14 11.71
CA LEU A 189 -20.78 -4.48 11.93
C LEU A 189 -19.69 -4.47 13.02
N ILE A 190 -18.79 -3.49 13.00
CA ILE A 190 -17.75 -3.34 14.04
C ILE A 190 -18.37 -3.12 15.42
N ILE A 191 -19.41 -2.29 15.53
CA ILE A 191 -20.13 -2.08 16.80
C ILE A 191 -20.76 -3.39 17.30
N VAL A 192 -21.41 -4.14 16.41
CA VAL A 192 -22.02 -5.43 16.76
C VAL A 192 -20.96 -6.42 17.24
N ILE A 193 -19.83 -6.53 16.55
CA ILE A 193 -18.70 -7.38 16.97
C ILE A 193 -18.18 -6.94 18.33
N TYR A 194 -18.01 -5.63 18.56
CA TYR A 194 -17.55 -5.09 19.84
C TYR A 194 -18.49 -5.45 20.99
N ILE A 195 -19.79 -5.24 20.83
CA ILE A 195 -20.79 -5.56 21.86
C ILE A 195 -20.73 -7.06 22.21
N PHE A 196 -20.75 -7.93 21.20
CA PHE A 196 -20.70 -9.38 21.44
C PHE A 196 -19.36 -9.86 22.00
N ALA A 197 -18.25 -9.24 21.63
CA ALA A 197 -16.94 -9.56 22.20
C ALA A 197 -16.89 -9.23 23.70
N VAL A 198 -17.39 -8.06 24.10
CA VAL A 198 -17.46 -7.65 25.52
C VAL A 198 -18.44 -8.52 26.29
N LEU A 199 -19.62 -8.81 25.73
CA LEU A 199 -20.60 -9.70 26.36
C LEU A 199 -20.03 -11.11 26.55
N GLY A 200 -19.41 -11.69 25.52
CA GLY A 200 -18.81 -13.01 25.58
C GLY A 200 -17.70 -13.10 26.63
N MET A 201 -16.85 -12.06 26.72
CA MET A 201 -15.82 -11.96 27.75
C MET A 201 -16.41 -11.88 29.16
N GLN A 202 -17.46 -11.09 29.38
CA GLN A 202 -18.08 -10.93 30.69
C GLN A 202 -18.83 -12.18 31.15
N LEU A 203 -19.48 -12.88 30.22
CA LEU A 203 -20.26 -14.08 30.50
C LEU A 203 -19.37 -15.32 30.65
N PHE A 204 -18.49 -15.56 29.68
CA PHE A 204 -17.77 -16.82 29.55
C PHE A 204 -16.28 -16.69 29.91
N GLY A 205 -15.71 -15.49 30.02
CA GLY A 205 -14.26 -15.34 30.21
C GLY A 205 -13.71 -16.02 31.46
N LYS A 206 -14.51 -16.10 32.53
CA LYS A 206 -14.11 -16.79 33.78
C LYS A 206 -14.22 -18.31 33.72
N THR A 207 -14.98 -18.87 32.77
CA THR A 207 -15.17 -20.32 32.66
C THR A 207 -14.09 -21.00 31.83
N TYR A 208 -13.29 -20.23 31.08
CA TYR A 208 -12.10 -20.71 30.37
C TYR A 208 -10.89 -20.89 31.31
N THR A 209 -10.93 -21.91 32.17
CA THR A 209 -9.84 -22.27 33.09
C THR A 209 -9.18 -23.59 32.68
N PRO A 210 -7.89 -23.82 33.02
CA PRO A 210 -7.20 -25.09 32.75
C PRO A 210 -7.91 -26.31 33.34
N GLU A 211 -8.57 -26.16 34.49
CA GLU A 211 -9.34 -27.22 35.15
C GLU A 211 -10.55 -27.66 34.31
N ASN A 212 -11.22 -26.69 33.68
CA ASN A 212 -12.37 -26.97 32.82
C ASN A 212 -11.97 -27.66 31.51
N PHE A 213 -10.74 -27.46 31.05
CA PHE A 213 -10.24 -28.09 29.82
C PHE A 213 -9.43 -29.38 30.04
N TYR A 214 -8.99 -29.69 31.27
CA TYR A 214 -8.25 -30.93 31.57
C TYR A 214 -8.90 -32.21 30.99
N PRO A 215 -8.12 -33.10 30.33
CA PRO A 215 -6.65 -33.11 30.19
C PRO A 215 -6.09 -32.19 29.10
N ASP A 216 -6.93 -31.54 28.31
CA ASP A 216 -6.52 -30.66 27.22
C ASP A 216 -6.15 -29.25 27.74
N GLU A 217 -5.33 -28.53 26.98
CA GLU A 217 -5.04 -27.12 27.26
C GLU A 217 -6.22 -26.22 26.89
N VAL A 218 -6.25 -25.01 27.47
CA VAL A 218 -7.26 -24.00 27.12
C VAL A 218 -7.12 -23.66 25.62
N PRO A 219 -8.21 -23.68 24.85
CA PRO A 219 -8.17 -23.39 23.42
C PRO A 219 -7.56 -22.02 23.12
N ARG A 220 -6.83 -21.92 22.00
CA ARG A 220 -6.26 -20.65 21.51
C ARG A 220 -7.33 -19.59 21.25
N TRP A 221 -8.51 -20.02 20.81
CA TRP A 221 -9.68 -19.18 20.64
C TRP A 221 -10.51 -19.29 21.91
N ASN A 222 -10.62 -18.21 22.67
CA ASN A 222 -11.34 -18.20 23.95
C ASN A 222 -11.91 -16.81 24.23
N PHE A 223 -12.62 -16.68 25.36
CA PHE A 223 -13.23 -15.44 25.83
C PHE A 223 -12.46 -14.77 27.00
N THR A 224 -11.19 -15.10 27.24
CA THR A 224 -10.47 -14.63 28.44
C THR A 224 -10.14 -13.14 28.38
N ASP A 225 -9.71 -12.66 27.20
CA ASP A 225 -9.35 -11.26 26.96
C ASP A 225 -10.20 -10.67 25.84
N PHE A 226 -10.23 -9.34 25.77
CA PHE A 226 -10.99 -8.61 24.75
C PHE A 226 -10.56 -8.97 23.33
N PHE A 227 -9.25 -9.05 23.03
CA PHE A 227 -8.78 -9.33 21.68
C PHE A 227 -9.09 -10.79 21.25
N HIS A 228 -8.92 -11.76 22.16
CA HIS A 228 -9.30 -13.15 21.91
C HIS A 228 -10.82 -13.29 21.69
N SER A 229 -11.63 -12.63 22.52
CA SER A 229 -13.09 -12.58 22.37
C SER A 229 -13.53 -11.92 21.06
N PHE A 230 -12.89 -10.81 20.66
CA PHE A 230 -13.14 -10.13 19.39
C PHE A 230 -12.85 -11.05 18.21
N MET A 231 -11.67 -11.68 18.22
CA MET A 231 -11.25 -12.62 17.19
C MET A 231 -12.14 -13.87 17.15
N MET A 232 -12.66 -14.32 18.29
CA MET A 232 -13.63 -15.40 18.38
C MET A 232 -14.97 -15.04 17.70
N ILE A 233 -15.54 -13.87 18.02
CA ILE A 233 -16.77 -13.41 17.37
C ILE A 233 -16.56 -13.22 15.86
N PHE A 234 -15.41 -12.68 15.46
CA PHE A 234 -15.06 -12.56 14.03
C PHE A 234 -15.03 -13.92 13.33
N ARG A 235 -14.40 -14.94 13.94
CA ARG A 235 -14.37 -16.31 13.44
C ARG A 235 -15.78 -16.92 13.28
N ILE A 236 -16.66 -16.70 14.26
CA ILE A 236 -18.07 -17.13 14.22
C ILE A 236 -18.80 -16.48 13.03
N LEU A 237 -18.59 -15.19 12.78
CA LEU A 237 -19.18 -14.48 11.63
C LEU A 237 -18.66 -14.96 10.29
N CYS A 238 -17.43 -15.47 10.22
CA CYS A 238 -16.89 -16.16 9.04
C CYS A 238 -17.54 -17.54 8.79
N GLY A 239 -18.42 -18.00 9.68
CA GLY A 239 -19.17 -19.26 9.53
C GLY A 239 -18.65 -20.42 10.37
N GLU A 240 -17.51 -20.25 11.06
CA GLU A 240 -16.91 -21.29 11.90
C GLU A 240 -17.41 -21.21 13.35
N TRP A 241 -18.69 -21.51 13.58
CA TRP A 241 -19.33 -21.33 14.90
C TRP A 241 -19.41 -22.61 15.75
N ILE A 242 -19.35 -23.79 15.12
CA ILE A 242 -19.58 -25.08 15.81
C ILE A 242 -18.46 -25.40 16.80
N GLU A 243 -17.20 -25.25 16.40
CA GLU A 243 -16.04 -25.50 17.28
C GLU A 243 -16.05 -24.57 18.51
N PRO A 244 -16.13 -23.23 18.35
CA PRO A 244 -16.28 -22.31 19.50
C PRO A 244 -17.46 -22.64 20.42
N LEU A 245 -18.57 -23.11 19.87
CA LEU A 245 -19.75 -23.47 20.65
C LEU A 245 -19.47 -24.69 21.55
N TRP A 246 -18.83 -25.74 21.02
CA TRP A 246 -18.48 -26.92 21.80
C TRP A 246 -17.48 -26.58 22.92
N ASP A 247 -16.49 -25.75 22.63
CA ASP A 247 -15.53 -25.30 23.64
C ASP A 247 -16.21 -24.48 24.75
N CYS A 248 -17.14 -23.60 24.38
CA CYS A 248 -17.90 -22.82 25.35
C CYS A 248 -18.82 -23.69 26.23
N MET A 249 -19.50 -24.68 25.64
CA MET A 249 -20.34 -25.61 26.40
C MET A 249 -19.51 -26.49 27.33
N ARG A 250 -18.32 -26.92 26.89
CA ARG A 250 -17.37 -27.68 27.72
C ARG A 250 -16.88 -26.84 28.90
N ALA A 251 -16.56 -25.56 28.67
CA ALA A 251 -16.12 -24.62 29.70
C ALA A 251 -17.19 -24.43 30.78
N GLU A 252 -18.46 -24.25 30.39
CA GLU A 252 -19.59 -24.05 31.31
C GLU A 252 -20.00 -25.32 32.06
N ALA A 253 -19.98 -26.49 31.39
CA ALA A 253 -20.51 -27.74 31.95
C ALA A 253 -19.81 -28.20 33.24
N LYS A 254 -18.59 -27.74 33.51
CA LYS A 254 -17.82 -28.11 34.71
C LYS A 254 -17.97 -27.12 35.88
N VAL A 255 -18.60 -25.96 35.66
CA VAL A 255 -18.86 -24.97 36.72
C VAL A 255 -20.08 -25.32 37.58
N VAL A 256 -20.99 -26.18 37.09
CA VAL A 256 -22.24 -26.55 37.76
C VAL A 256 -22.08 -27.77 38.69
N LYS A 257 -20.97 -27.88 39.43
CA LYS A 257 -20.77 -28.94 40.43
C LYS A 257 -20.51 -28.36 41.82
#